data_AF-A0A2N2PYC9-F1
#
_entry.id   AF-A0A2N2PYC9-F1
#
_cell.length_a   1.000
_cell.length_b   1.000
_cell.length_c   1.000
_cell.angle_alpha   90.00
_cell.angle_beta   90.00
_cell.angle_gamma   90.00
#
_symmetry.space_group_name_H-M   'P 1'
#
loop_
_entity.id
_entity.type
_entity.pdbx_description
1 polymer ?
#
loop_
_entity_poly.entity_id
_entity_poly.type
_entity_poly.pdbx_seq_one_letter_code
_entity_poly.pdbx_strand_id
1 'polypeptide(L)' 'MPTVSLDIPEAQMIAWVRQLSPRGKRTVLKTLIPQLDEFEALVDYGEQQMRDLCARRGLNWGQLTEDERQQLVDRLLHEA' A
#
# COMPACT_ATOMS: atom_id res chain seq x y z
N MET A 1 -31.91 27.05 12.92
CA MET A 1 -31.94 26.20 11.70
C MET A 1 -32.43 24.83 12.12
N PRO A 2 -33.39 24.20 11.42
CA PRO A 2 -33.83 22.86 11.79
C PRO A 2 -32.69 21.86 11.53
N THR A 3 -32.33 21.08 12.55
CA THR A 3 -31.33 20.01 12.45
C THR A 3 -32.05 18.73 12.03
N VAL A 4 -31.71 18.19 10.86
CA VAL A 4 -32.23 16.90 10.39
C VAL A 4 -31.22 15.83 10.77
N SER A 5 -31.64 14.87 11.59
CA SER A 5 -30.84 13.67 11.88
C SER A 5 -31.14 12.60 10.84
N LEU A 6 -30.10 12.06 10.22
CA LEU A 6 -30.19 10.96 9.27
C LEU A 6 -29.50 9.74 9.87
N ASP A 7 -30.27 8.67 10.13
CA ASP A 7 -29.71 7.39 10.51
C ASP A 7 -29.23 6.64 9.26
N ILE A 8 -27.91 6.54 9.11
CA ILE A 8 -27.27 5.86 7.99
C ILE A 8 -26.74 4.51 8.48
N PRO A 9 -27.28 3.38 7.99
CA PRO A 9 -26.76 2.06 8.36
C PRO A 9 -25.31 1.88 7.90
N GLU A 10 -24.51 1.17 8.68
CA GLU A 10 -23.10 0.90 8.37
C GLU A 10 -22.92 0.20 7.02
N ALA A 11 -23.80 -0.74 6.68
CA ALA A 11 -23.81 -1.39 5.37
C ALA A 11 -23.94 -0.40 4.20
N GLN A 12 -24.72 0.67 4.38
CA GLN A 12 -24.90 1.73 3.39
C GLN A 12 -23.63 2.59 3.27
N MET A 13 -22.97 2.87 4.39
CA MET A 13 -21.68 3.58 4.41
C MET A 13 -20.62 2.80 3.62
N ILE A 14 -20.51 1.48 3.86
CA ILE A 14 -19.57 0.61 3.14
C ILE A 14 -19.88 0.58 1.64
N ALA A 15 -21.16 0.52 1.25
CA ALA A 15 -21.56 0.56 -0.15
C ALA A 15 -21.11 1.86 -0.84
N TRP A 16 -21.21 3.01 -0.16
CA TRP A 16 -20.74 4.29 -0.69
C TRP A 16 -19.22 4.35 -0.81
N VAL A 17 -18.48 3.88 0.20
CA VAL A 17 -17.01 3.81 0.14
C VAL A 17 -16.54 2.99 -1.06
N ARG A 18 -17.24 1.89 -1.38
CA ARG A 18 -16.94 1.05 -2.54
C ARG A 18 -17.13 1.76 -3.89
N GLN A 19 -17.99 2.78 -3.96
CA GLN A 19 -18.26 3.55 -5.17
C GLN A 19 -17.30 4.73 -5.37
N LEU A 20 -16.43 5.03 -4.40
CA LEU A 20 -15.45 6.10 -4.51
C LEU A 20 -14.44 5.85 -5.64
N SER A 21 -13.87 6.95 -6.15
CA SER A 21 -12.71 6.89 -7.04
C SER A 21 -11.52 6.20 -6.35
N PRO A 22 -10.53 5.69 -7.11
CA PRO A 22 -9.33 5.09 -6.51
C PRO A 22 -8.62 6.01 -5.50
N ARG A 23 -8.57 7.32 -5.76
CA ARG A 23 -8.02 8.33 -4.84
C ARG A 23 -8.86 8.46 -3.56
N GLY A 24 -10.19 8.44 -3.68
CA GLY A 24 -11.10 8.48 -2.54
C GLY A 24 -10.95 7.25 -1.64
N LYS A 25 -10.85 6.05 -2.24
CA LYS A 25 -10.62 4.80 -1.49
C LYS A 25 -9.30 4.82 -0.71
N ARG A 26 -8.21 5.30 -1.32
CA ARG A 26 -6.93 5.48 -0.61
C ARG A 26 -7.03 6.45 0.56
N THR A 27 -7.77 7.54 0.38
CA THR A 27 -7.98 8.51 1.46
C THR A 27 -8.72 7.87 2.64
N VAL A 28 -9.77 7.09 2.37
CA VAL A 28 -10.50 6.34 3.42
C VAL A 28 -9.59 5.35 4.12
N LEU A 29 -8.76 4.60 3.39
CA LEU A 29 -7.79 3.67 3.98
C LEU A 29 -6.80 4.39 4.90
N LYS A 30 -6.23 5.52 4.48
CA LYS A 30 -5.31 6.35 5.29
C LYS A 30 -5.96 6.84 6.58
N THR A 31 -7.25 7.15 6.54
CA THR A 31 -7.99 7.58 7.73
C THR A 31 -8.32 6.41 8.67
N LEU A 32 -8.62 5.22 8.14
CA LEU A 32 -9.07 4.07 8.93
C LEU A 32 -7.92 3.24 9.50
N ILE A 33 -6.76 3.25 8.85
CA ILE A 33 -5.59 2.49 9.28
C ILE A 33 -4.63 3.45 9.98
N PRO A 34 -4.47 3.36 11.32
CA PRO A 34 -3.49 4.19 12.01
C PRO A 34 -2.09 3.91 11.47
N GLN A 35 -1.29 4.97 11.30
CA GLN A 35 0.08 4.91 10.77
C GLN A 35 0.18 4.38 9.33
N LEU A 36 -0.90 4.38 8.53
CA LEU A 36 -0.80 3.94 7.13
C LEU A 36 0.20 4.77 6.33
N ASP A 37 0.29 6.08 6.58
CA ASP A 37 1.28 6.93 5.92
C ASP A 37 2.73 6.54 6.31
N GLU A 38 2.96 6.13 7.56
CA GLU A 38 4.27 5.64 8.01
C GLU A 38 4.58 4.27 7.40
N PHE A 39 3.58 3.39 7.28
CA PHE A 39 3.71 2.11 6.60
C PHE A 39 3.97 2.28 5.10
N GLU A 40 3.23 3.16 4.42
CA GLU A 40 3.46 3.51 3.01
C GLU A 40 4.88 4.06 2.82
N ALA A 41 5.33 4.97 3.69
CA ALA A 41 6.69 5.50 3.65
C ALA A 41 7.76 4.41 3.85
N LEU A 42 7.51 3.45 4.74
CA LEU A 42 8.42 2.33 4.99
C LEU A 42 8.48 1.37 3.79
N VAL A 43 7.34 1.08 3.16
CA VAL A 43 7.25 0.27 1.94
C VAL A 43 7.98 0.97 0.79
N ASP A 44 7.70 2.26 0.56
CA ASP A 44 8.34 3.05 -0.50
C ASP A 44 9.86 3.11 -0.31
N TYR A 45 10.33 3.30 0.93
CA TYR A 45 11.76 3.26 1.26
C TYR A 45 12.36 1.90 0.94
N GLY A 46 11.73 0.80 1.39
CA GLY A 46 12.18 -0.56 1.10
C GLY A 46 12.24 -0.85 -0.40
N GLU A 47 11.24 -0.40 -1.15
CA GLU A 47 11.19 -0.58 -2.61
C GLU A 47 12.34 0.17 -3.30
N GLN A 48 12.62 1.41 -2.89
CA GLN A 48 13.73 2.17 -3.46
C GLN A 48 15.08 1.50 -3.18
N GLN A 49 15.30 1.02 -1.94
CA GLN A 49 16.52 0.29 -1.58
C GLN A 49 16.70 -0.98 -2.44
N MET A 50 15.61 -1.71 -2.70
CA MET A 50 15.65 -2.89 -3.56
C MET A 50 15.95 -2.55 -5.02
N ARG A 51 15.38 -1.45 -5.56
CA ARG A 51 15.70 -0.97 -6.91
C ARG A 51 17.18 -0.62 -7.04
N ASP A 52 17.73 0.11 -6.07
CA ASP A 52 19.14 0.52 -6.08
C ASP A 52 20.07 -0.69 -5.98
N LEU A 53 19.78 -1.65 -5.11
CA LEU A 53 20.53 -2.89 -4.98
C LEU A 53 20.49 -3.72 -6.25
N CYS A 54 19.30 -3.89 -6.85
CA CYS A 54 19.12 -4.61 -8.10
C CYS A 54 19.91 -3.94 -9.24
N ALA A 55 19.83 -2.61 -9.36
CA ALA A 55 20.55 -1.87 -10.39
C ALA A 55 22.06 -2.07 -10.30
N ARG A 56 22.62 -2.08 -9.07
CA ARG A 56 24.05 -2.39 -8.83
C ARG A 56 24.43 -3.82 -9.24
N ARG A 57 23.48 -4.76 -9.19
CA ARG A 57 23.67 -6.17 -9.55
C ARG A 57 23.25 -6.49 -11.00
N GLY A 58 22.89 -5.48 -11.80
CA GLY A 58 22.44 -5.66 -13.18
C GLY A 58 21.03 -6.27 -13.32
N LEU A 59 20.24 -6.22 -12.25
CA LEU A 59 18.85 -6.71 -12.21
C LEU A 59 17.86 -5.54 -12.27
N ASN A 60 16.66 -5.78 -12.79
CA ASN A 60 15.57 -4.80 -12.80
C ASN A 60 14.42 -5.26 -11.88
N TRP A 61 14.35 -4.67 -10.69
CA TRP A 61 13.32 -4.96 -9.69
C TRP A 61 11.87 -4.81 -10.22
N GLY A 62 11.63 -3.85 -11.11
CA GLY A 62 10.31 -3.59 -11.69
C GLY A 62 9.86 -4.61 -12.73
N GLN A 63 10.77 -5.48 -13.20
CA GLN A 63 10.48 -6.55 -14.16
C GLN A 63 10.35 -7.92 -13.50
N LEU A 64 10.73 -8.05 -12.22
CA LEU A 64 10.59 -9.29 -11.47
C LEU A 64 9.12 -9.53 -11.09
N THR A 65 8.68 -10.76 -11.24
CA THR A 65 7.45 -11.27 -10.64
C THR A 65 7.56 -11.32 -9.12
N GLU A 66 6.43 -11.46 -8.44
CA GLU A 66 6.41 -11.52 -6.98
C GLU A 66 7.22 -12.71 -6.43
N ASP A 67 7.12 -13.87 -7.07
CA ASP A 67 7.88 -15.07 -6.68
C ASP A 67 9.39 -14.87 -6.87
N GLU A 68 9.81 -14.22 -7.97
CA GLU A 68 11.23 -13.90 -8.22
C GLU A 68 11.77 -12.87 -7.22
N ARG A 69 10.95 -11.90 -6.82
CA ARG A 69 11.28 -10.94 -5.76
C ARG A 69 11.48 -11.64 -4.43
N GLN A 70 10.58 -12.55 -4.06
CA GLN A 70 10.69 -13.32 -2.83
C GLN A 70 11.97 -14.17 -2.81
N GLN A 71 12.27 -14.89 -3.89
CA GLN A 71 13.51 -15.68 -4.00
C GLN A 71 14.78 -14.82 -3.96
N LEU A 72 14.73 -13.60 -4.52
CA LEU A 72 15.83 -12.66 -4.43
C LEU A 72 16.03 -12.18 -2.99
N VAL A 73 14.96 -11.78 -2.30
CA VAL A 73 15.01 -11.34 -0.89
C VAL A 73 15.54 -12.47 -0.01
N ASP A 74 15.03 -13.69 -0.18
CA ASP A 74 15.52 -14.85 0.57
C ASP A 74 17.02 -15.06 0.35
N ARG A 75 17.51 -15.02 -0.90
CA ARG A 75 18.95 -15.13 -1.15
C ARG A 75 19.75 -14.02 -0.47
N LEU A 76 19.31 -12.77 -0.57
CA LEU A 76 19.98 -11.63 0.06
C LEU A 76 20.09 -11.75 1.58
N LEU A 77 19.04 -12.28 2.23
CA LEU A 77 19.03 -12.50 3.68
C LEU A 77 20.00 -13.60 4.13
N HIS A 78 20.40 -14.49 3.23
CA HIS A 78 21.31 -15.61 3.49
C HIS A 78 22.69 -15.41 2.84
N GLU A 79 22.95 -14.27 2.20
CA GLU A 79 24.28 -13.87 1.72
C GLU A 79 25.10 -13.33 2.92
N ALA A 80 26.27 -13.92 3.16
CA ALA A 80 27.16 -13.58 4.27
C ALA A 80 28.06 -12.37 3.99
#